data_AF-A0A2V8EM30-F1
#
_entry.id   AF-A0A2V8EM30-F1
#
_cell.length_a   1.000
_cell.length_b   1.000
_cell.length_c   1.000
_cell.angle_alpha   90.00
_cell.angle_beta   90.00
_cell.angle_gamma   90.00
#
_symmetry.space_group_name_H-M   'P 1'
#
loop_
_entity.id
_entity.type
_entity.pdbx_description
1 polymer ?
#
loop_
_entity_poly.entity_id
_entity_poly.type
_entity_poly.pdbx_seq_one_letter_code
_entity_poly.pdbx_strand_id
1 'polypeptide(L)' 'MARGFESKDVEFQQAEAARSAPRGAELTAAERDARSRRRTIELALARARADLAAARTPAHRQMLADAIAALEQQLGLR' A
#
# COMPACT_ATOMS: atom_id res chain seq x y z
N MET A 1 -30.98 26.39 0.29
CA MET A 1 -30.15 26.87 -0.84
C MET A 1 -28.70 26.51 -0.55
N ALA A 2 -28.11 25.74 -1.48
CA ALA A 2 -26.70 25.37 -1.68
C ALA A 2 -25.77 25.22 -0.45
N ARG A 3 -25.70 24.01 0.12
CA ARG A 3 -24.44 23.53 0.73
C ARG A 3 -23.55 22.99 -0.39
N GLY A 4 -22.79 23.88 -1.02
CA GLY A 4 -21.69 23.51 -1.91
C GLY A 4 -20.39 23.69 -1.12
N PHE A 5 -20.04 22.70 -0.30
CA PHE A 5 -18.70 22.65 0.29
C PHE A 5 -17.76 22.22 -0.83
N GLU A 6 -16.88 23.16 -1.18
CA GLU A 6 -15.90 23.13 -2.25
C GLU A 6 -15.06 21.84 -2.26
N SER A 7 -15.44 20.87 -3.09
CA SER A 7 -14.57 19.75 -3.49
C SER A 7 -13.46 20.22 -4.45
N LYS A 8 -12.79 21.34 -4.16
CA LYS A 8 -11.85 21.99 -5.10
C LYS A 8 -10.44 22.17 -4.56
N ASP A 9 -10.00 21.31 -3.64
CA ASP A 9 -8.65 21.39 -3.07
C ASP A 9 -7.83 20.09 -3.22
N VAL A 10 -8.12 19.25 -4.21
CA VAL A 10 -7.32 18.04 -4.48
C VAL A 10 -6.47 18.16 -5.76
N GLU A 11 -6.74 19.16 -6.62
CA GLU A 11 -6.07 19.28 -7.94
C GLU A 11 -4.98 20.36 -8.01
N PHE A 12 -4.83 21.21 -6.99
CA PHE A 12 -3.88 22.34 -7.05
C PHE A 12 -2.42 21.99 -6.70
N GLN A 13 -2.12 20.77 -6.26
CA GLN A 13 -0.76 20.37 -5.89
C GLN A 13 0.12 19.96 -7.09
N GLN A 14 -0.39 20.03 -8.33
CA GLN A 14 0.37 19.66 -9.53
C GLN A 14 1.09 20.84 -10.23
N ALA A 15 0.70 22.09 -9.97
CA ALA A 15 1.22 23.24 -10.73
C ALA A 15 2.49 23.90 -10.15
N GLU A 16 2.75 23.76 -8.84
CA GLU A 16 3.83 24.49 -8.14
C GLU A 16 5.05 23.61 -7.76
N ALA A 17 5.08 22.33 -8.16
CA ALA A 17 6.21 21.43 -7.88
C ALA A 17 7.33 21.51 -8.95
N ALA A 18 7.05 22.08 -10.13
CA ALA A 18 7.93 21.95 -11.29
C ALA A 18 9.13 22.91 -11.35
N ARG A 19 9.32 23.84 -10.40
CA ARG A 19 10.30 24.93 -10.59
C ARG A 19 11.58 24.92 -9.75
N SER A 20 11.70 24.14 -8.67
CA SER A 20 12.76 24.48 -7.70
C SER A 20 13.39 23.34 -6.88
N ALA A 21 13.81 22.21 -7.48
CA ALA A 21 14.86 21.39 -6.84
C ALA A 21 15.52 20.34 -7.77
N PRO A 22 16.86 20.25 -7.81
CA PRO A 22 17.55 19.04 -8.26
C PRO A 22 17.77 18.12 -7.05
N ARG A 23 16.76 17.32 -6.65
CA ARG A 23 16.87 16.37 -5.53
C ARG A 23 15.97 15.15 -5.69
N GLY A 24 16.57 14.05 -6.15
CA GLY A 24 15.95 12.72 -6.25
C GLY A 24 14.93 12.66 -7.38
N ALA A 25 15.01 11.64 -8.22
CA ALA A 25 14.00 11.42 -9.26
C ALA A 25 12.60 11.50 -8.62
N GLU A 26 11.79 12.46 -9.05
CA GLU A 26 10.37 12.47 -8.72
C GLU A 26 9.83 11.12 -9.19
N LEU A 27 9.45 10.27 -8.24
CA LEU A 27 8.88 8.97 -8.57
C LEU A 27 7.73 9.21 -9.54
N THR A 28 7.87 8.65 -10.73
CA THR A 28 6.84 8.66 -11.75
C THR A 28 5.55 8.08 -11.15
N ALA A 29 4.40 8.41 -11.74
CA ALA A 29 3.12 7.89 -11.26
C ALA A 29 3.14 6.34 -11.15
N ALA A 30 3.77 5.67 -12.12
CA ALA A 30 3.95 4.22 -12.13
C ALA A 30 4.80 3.70 -10.96
N GLU A 31 5.89 4.38 -10.61
CA GLU A 31 6.75 3.99 -9.48
C GLU A 31 6.04 4.22 -8.14
N ARG A 32 5.25 5.29 -8.03
CA ARG A 32 4.40 5.53 -6.85
C ARG A 32 3.36 4.43 -6.68
N ASP A 33 2.70 4.03 -7.76
CA ASP A 33 1.72 2.95 -7.73
C ASP A 33 2.35 1.62 -7.36
N ALA A 34 3.51 1.29 -7.95
CA ALA A 34 4.26 0.08 -7.61
C ALA A 34 4.65 0.06 -6.12
N ARG A 35 5.13 1.19 -5.58
CA ARG A 35 5.47 1.33 -4.17
C ARG A 35 4.25 1.23 -3.26
N SER A 36 3.14 1.84 -3.65
CA SER A 36 1.87 1.78 -2.91
C SER A 36 1.35 0.34 -2.85
N ARG A 37 1.32 -0.36 -3.99
CA ARG A 37 0.95 -1.78 -4.06
C ARG A 37 1.83 -2.65 -3.17
N ARG A 38 3.16 -2.47 -3.28
CA ARG A 38 4.11 -3.19 -2.43
C ARG A 38 3.83 -2.95 -0.94
N ARG A 39 3.61 -1.69 -0.54
CA ARG A 39 3.31 -1.33 0.85
C ARG A 39 2.01 -1.96 1.35
N THR A 40 0.99 -2.01 0.51
CA THR A 40 -0.27 -2.71 0.84
C THR A 40 -0.04 -4.20 1.09
N ILE A 41 0.75 -4.86 0.24
CA ILE A 41 1.09 -6.29 0.41
C ILE A 41 1.91 -6.51 1.69
N GLU A 42 2.88 -5.64 1.99
CA GLU A 42 3.67 -5.70 3.23
C GLU A 42 2.79 -5.56 4.49
N LEU A 43 1.80 -4.65 4.46
CA LEU A 43 0.84 -4.49 5.56
C LEU A 43 -0.05 -5.72 5.72
N ALA A 44 -0.54 -6.29 4.62
CA ALA A 44 -1.33 -7.52 4.64
C ALA A 44 -0.51 -8.70 5.20
N LEU A 45 0.76 -8.81 4.82
CA LEU A 45 1.69 -9.83 5.32
C LEU A 45 1.92 -9.69 6.82
N ALA A 46 2.16 -8.46 7.30
CA ALA A 46 2.31 -8.19 8.72
C ALA A 46 1.06 -8.58 9.52
N ARG A 47 -0.13 -8.26 8.99
CA ARG A 47 -1.40 -8.61 9.60
C ARG A 47 -1.61 -10.13 9.65
N ALA A 48 -1.42 -10.83 8.53
CA ALA A 48 -1.59 -12.28 8.47
C ALA A 48 -0.64 -13.02 9.43
N ARG A 49 0.60 -12.53 9.59
CA ARG A 49 1.56 -13.07 10.58
C ARG A 49 1.09 -12.86 12.02
N ALA A 50 0.55 -11.68 12.34
CA ALA A 50 -0.02 -11.41 13.66
C ALA A 50 -1.24 -12.31 13.94
N ASP A 51 -2.12 -12.46 12.96
CA ASP A 51 -3.29 -13.34 13.07
C ASP A 51 -2.86 -14.81 13.23
N LEU A 52 -1.80 -15.26 12.55
CA LEU A 52 -1.26 -16.62 12.67
C LEU A 52 -0.71 -16.90 14.07
N ALA A 53 -0.05 -15.91 14.67
CA ALA A 53 0.44 -16.00 16.04
C ALA A 53 -0.70 -16.15 17.05
N ALA A 54 -1.84 -15.49 16.81
CA ALA A 54 -3.04 -15.58 17.66
C ALA A 54 -3.94 -16.79 17.34
N ALA A 55 -3.83 -17.39 16.16
CA ALA A 55 -4.71 -18.46 15.69
C ALA A 55 -4.53 -19.76 16.49
N ARG A 56 -5.66 -20.27 17.00
CA ARG A 56 -5.72 -21.46 17.88
C ARG A 56 -6.14 -22.74 17.16
N THR A 57 -6.85 -22.63 16.04
CA THR A 57 -7.37 -23.79 15.31
C THR A 57 -6.41 -24.18 14.19
N PRO A 58 -6.15 -25.49 13.97
CA PRO A 58 -5.24 -25.95 12.91
C PRO A 58 -5.67 -25.47 11.52
N ALA A 59 -6.96 -25.52 11.20
CA ALA A 59 -7.49 -25.09 9.91
C ALA A 59 -7.24 -23.59 9.65
N HIS A 60 -7.45 -22.73 10.66
CA HIS A 60 -7.20 -21.29 10.52
C HIS A 60 -5.71 -20.98 10.37
N ARG A 61 -4.85 -21.70 11.13
CA ARG A 61 -3.39 -21.58 10.99
C ARG A 61 -2.92 -21.95 9.59
N GLN A 62 -3.47 -23.03 9.02
CA GLN A 62 -3.15 -23.44 7.64
C GLN A 62 -3.56 -22.38 6.63
N MET A 63 -4.80 -21.89 6.72
CA MET A 63 -5.30 -20.82 5.86
C MET A 63 -4.41 -19.56 5.91
N LEU A 64 -3.99 -19.15 7.10
CA LEU A 64 -3.11 -17.98 7.27
C LEU A 64 -1.69 -18.25 6.76
N ALA A 65 -1.17 -19.46 6.91
CA ALA A 65 0.12 -19.86 6.37
C ALA A 65 0.13 -19.83 4.83
N ASP A 66 -0.94 -20.33 4.20
CA ASP A 66 -1.11 -20.30 2.75
C ASP A 66 -1.24 -18.84 2.24
N ALA A 67 -1.99 -18.00 2.94
CA ALA A 67 -2.10 -16.58 2.63
C ALA A 67 -0.75 -15.85 2.75
N ILE A 68 0.03 -16.14 3.80
CA ILE A 68 1.39 -15.59 3.97
C ILE A 68 2.29 -16.01 2.81
N ALA A 69 2.26 -17.28 2.40
CA ALA A 69 3.08 -17.76 1.29
C ALA A 69 2.72 -17.04 -0.03
N ALA A 70 1.43 -16.84 -0.31
CA ALA A 70 0.99 -16.10 -1.49
C ALA A 70 1.44 -14.62 -1.47
N LEU A 71 1.38 -13.96 -0.31
CA LEU A 71 1.84 -12.57 -0.15
C LEU A 71 3.37 -12.46 -0.29
N GLU A 72 4.12 -13.44 0.21
CA GLU A 72 5.58 -13.51 0.05
C GLU A 72 5.98 -13.69 -1.42
N GLN A 73 5.25 -14.51 -2.18
CA GLN A 73 5.46 -14.66 -3.63
C GLN A 73 5.21 -13.34 -4.39
N GLN A 74 4.15 -12.60 -4.04
CA GLN A 74 3.89 -11.29 -4.65
C GLN A 74 4.98 -10.25 -4.36
N LEU A 75 5.68 -10.38 -3.23
CA LEU A 75 6.82 -9.53 -2.88
C LEU A 75 8.17 -10.05 -3.43
N GLY A 76 8.19 -11.25 -4.01
CA GLY A 76 9.43 -11.90 -4.47
C GLY A 76 10.36 -12.29 -3.32
N LEU A 77 9.81 -12.57 -2.13
CA LEU A 77 10.58 -13.00 -0.95
C LEU A 77 10.80 -14.51 -0.89
N ARG A 78 10.18 -15.26 -1.80
CA ARG A 78 10.14 -16.72 -1.80
C ARG A 78 10.19 -17.29 -3.21
#